data_AF-A0AAD6NXI6-F1
#
_entry.id   AF-A0AAD6NXI6-F1
#
_cell.length_a   1.000
_cell.length_b   1.000
_cell.length_c   1.000
_cell.angle_alpha   90.00
_cell.angle_beta   90.00
_cell.angle_gamma   90.00
#
_symmetry.space_group_name_H-M   'P 1'
#
loop_
_entity.id
_entity.type
_entity.pdbx_description
1 polymer ?
#
loop_
_entity_poly.entity_id
_entity_poly.type
_entity_poly.pdbx_seq_one_letter_code
_entity_poly.pdbx_strand_id
1 'polypeptide(L)'
;MKALEKSLDFIIDTASGDHPFDPYMSILKTAGTLVLVGAPSEIKLNPMNLLLGMKTLSGSATGGTKQTQEMLDFCGAHKIYPEVEVIPIQYANEALERLINKDVKYRFVIDIENSLG
;
A
#
# COMPACT_ATOMS: atom_id res chain seq x y z
N MET A 1 -3.33 -1.74 19.63
CA MET A 1 -1.90 -1.46 19.28
C MET A 1 -0.96 -1.34 20.48
N LYS A 2 -1.44 -1.20 21.73
CA LYS A 2 -0.59 -0.99 22.93
C LYS A 2 0.60 -1.96 23.10
N ALA A 3 0.42 -3.25 22.78
CA ALA A 3 1.50 -4.24 22.86
C ALA A 3 2.63 -4.05 21.82
N LEU A 4 2.39 -3.23 20.80
CA LEU A 4 3.32 -2.93 19.71
C LEU A 4 3.93 -1.53 19.82
N GLU A 5 3.72 -0.82 20.93
CA GLU A 5 4.30 0.51 21.13
C GLU A 5 5.81 0.50 20.92
N LYS A 6 6.31 1.42 20.09
CA LYS A 6 7.74 1.57 19.76
C LYS A 6 8.40 0.25 19.33
N SER A 7 7.72 -0.57 18.54
CA SER A 7 8.23 -1.88 18.06
C SER A 7 8.67 -1.87 16.59
N LEU A 8 8.15 -0.97 15.77
CA LEU A 8 8.40 -0.94 14.32
C LEU A 8 9.37 0.18 13.94
N ASP A 9 10.31 -0.11 13.06
CA ASP A 9 11.20 0.90 12.47
C ASP A 9 10.52 1.62 11.29
N PHE A 10 9.64 0.93 10.58
CA PHE A 10 9.06 1.38 9.32
C PHE A 10 7.63 0.87 9.12
N ILE A 11 6.75 1.71 8.58
CA ILE A 11 5.38 1.37 8.21
C ILE A 11 5.12 1.86 6.78
N ILE A 12 4.59 0.99 5.93
CA ILE A 12 4.02 1.35 4.63
C ILE A 12 2.51 1.39 4.80
N ASP A 13 1.92 2.56 4.64
CA ASP A 13 0.48 2.76 4.72
C ASP A 13 -0.13 2.78 3.31
N THR A 14 -0.89 1.73 3.01
CA THR A 14 -1.56 1.49 1.73
C THR A 14 -3.07 1.75 1.79
N ALA A 15 -3.59 2.33 2.88
CA ALA A 15 -5.03 2.53 3.01
C ALA A 15 -5.54 3.58 2.00
N SER A 16 -6.51 3.20 1.16
CA SER A 16 -7.09 4.08 0.14
C SER A 16 -8.10 5.11 0.71
N GLY A 17 -8.42 5.06 1.99
CA GLY A 17 -9.41 5.91 2.62
C GLY A 17 -8.94 6.49 3.95
N ASP A 18 -9.73 7.43 4.47
CA ASP A 18 -9.42 8.15 5.70
C ASP A 18 -9.35 7.22 6.92
N HIS A 19 -8.32 7.42 7.73
CA HIS A 19 -8.09 6.64 8.93
C HIS A 19 -7.21 7.43 9.92
N PRO A 20 -7.21 7.10 11.22
CA PRO A 20 -6.43 7.82 12.22
C PRO A 20 -4.94 7.46 12.13
N PHE A 21 -4.05 8.45 12.06
CA PHE A 21 -2.60 8.25 11.96
C PHE A 21 -1.90 8.03 13.30
N ASP A 22 -2.39 8.66 14.37
CA ASP A 22 -1.75 8.62 15.70
C ASP A 22 -1.52 7.19 16.26
N PRO A 23 -2.43 6.21 16.09
CA PRO A 23 -2.17 4.84 16.49
C PRO A 23 -0.94 4.24 15.79
N TYR A 24 -0.76 4.47 14.49
CA TYR A 24 0.38 3.98 13.72
C TYR A 24 1.67 4.71 14.08
N MET A 25 1.56 6.02 14.34
CA MET A 25 2.69 6.77 14.87
C MET A 25 3.14 6.23 16.23
N SER A 26 2.23 5.79 17.11
CA SER A 26 2.60 5.29 18.45
C SER A 26 3.40 3.99 18.44
N ILE A 27 3.19 3.14 17.44
CA ILE A 27 3.90 1.85 17.31
C ILE A 27 5.26 1.97 16.63
N LEU A 28 5.56 3.12 16.01
CA LEU A 28 6.91 3.42 15.53
C LEU A 28 7.87 3.66 16.69
N LYS A 29 9.08 3.11 16.55
CA LYS A 29 10.26 3.41 17.36
C LYS A 29 10.65 4.89 17.23
N THR A 30 11.55 5.34 18.12
CA THR A 30 12.25 6.62 17.92
C THR A 30 12.96 6.59 16.57
N ALA A 31 12.88 7.69 15.81
CA ALA A 31 13.35 7.81 14.43
C ALA A 31 12.66 6.90 13.40
N GLY A 32 11.54 6.26 13.77
CA GLY A 32 10.76 5.44 12.85
C GLY A 32 10.06 6.27 11.78
N THR A 33 9.74 5.62 10.65
CA THR A 33 9.12 6.28 9.49
C THR A 33 7.79 5.65 9.11
N LEU A 34 6.77 6.49 8.91
CA LEU A 34 5.52 6.11 8.24
C LEU A 34 5.56 6.66 6.81
N VAL A 35 5.39 5.79 5.82
CA VAL A 35 5.35 6.16 4.40
C VAL A 35 3.96 5.96 3.84
N LEU A 36 3.38 7.05 3.34
CA LEU A 36 2.10 7.06 2.65
C LEU A 36 2.30 6.65 1.19
N VAL A 37 1.64 5.54 0.82
CA VAL A 37 1.45 5.13 -0.58
C VAL A 37 -0.04 5.01 -0.93
N GLY A 38 -0.92 5.07 0.07
CA GLY A 38 -2.35 5.31 -0.08
C GLY A 38 -2.69 6.79 -0.34
N ALA A 39 -3.98 7.07 -0.54
CA ALA A 39 -4.47 8.40 -0.90
C ALA A 39 -5.67 8.81 -0.03
N PRO A 40 -5.45 9.11 1.28
CA PRO A 40 -6.47 9.70 2.13
C PRO A 40 -6.79 11.14 1.70
N SER A 41 -7.96 11.64 2.08
CA SER A 41 -8.39 13.01 1.77
C SER A 41 -7.62 14.06 2.58
N GLU A 42 -7.25 13.71 3.82
CA GLU A 42 -6.51 14.57 4.74
C GLU A 42 -5.61 13.76 5.67
N ILE A 43 -4.59 14.42 6.22
CA ILE A 43 -3.71 13.85 7.24
C ILE A 43 -3.91 14.65 8.53
N LYS A 44 -4.42 13.98 9.55
CA LYS A 44 -4.56 14.53 10.91
C LYS A 44 -3.74 13.70 11.90
N LEU A 45 -2.78 14.34 12.54
CA LEU A 45 -1.95 13.70 13.57
C LEU A 45 -1.58 14.70 14.67
N ASN A 46 -1.33 14.20 15.87
CA ASN A 46 -0.80 15.00 16.96
C ASN A 46 0.69 15.32 16.72
N PRO A 47 1.11 16.60 16.60
CA PRO A 47 2.51 16.96 16.37
C PRO A 47 3.48 16.37 17.39
N MET A 48 3.04 16.13 18.63
CA MET A 48 3.88 15.53 19.67
C MET A 48 4.35 14.12 19.31
N ASN A 49 3.62 13.38 18.48
CA ASN A 49 4.05 12.07 18.00
C ASN A 49 5.26 12.16 17.07
N LEU A 50 5.38 13.23 16.28
CA LEU A 50 6.58 13.51 15.49
C LEU A 50 7.73 13.98 16.39
N LEU A 51 7.46 14.97 17.25
CA LEU A 51 8.47 15.66 18.04
C LEU A 51 9.14 14.75 19.09
N LEU A 52 8.36 14.06 19.93
CA LEU A 52 8.91 13.26 21.04
C LEU A 52 9.64 12.00 20.57
N GLY A 53 9.37 11.55 19.35
CA GLY A 53 9.96 10.36 18.77
C GLY A 53 10.94 10.62 17.64
N MET A 54 11.18 11.87 17.24
CA MET A 54 11.93 12.21 16.02
C MET A 54 11.44 11.43 14.79
N LYS A 55 10.13 11.22 14.69
CA LYS A 55 9.52 10.35 13.66
C LYS A 55 9.34 11.09 12.36
N THR A 56 9.31 10.34 11.27
CA THR A 56 9.12 10.87 9.92
C THR A 56 7.77 10.41 9.36
N LEU A 57 7.06 11.35 8.73
CA LEU A 57 5.96 11.06 7.82
C LEU A 57 6.43 11.43 6.40
N SER A 58 6.39 10.47 5.48
CA SER A 58 6.83 10.65 4.09
C SER A 58 5.79 10.12 3.12
N GLY A 59 5.92 10.45 1.84
CA GLY A 59 5.02 10.00 0.77
C GLY A 59 5.78 9.47 -0.44
N SER A 60 5.19 8.49 -1.13
CA SER A 60 5.69 7.95 -2.39
C SER A 60 4.52 7.44 -3.24
N ALA A 61 4.46 7.83 -4.51
CA ALA A 61 3.38 7.38 -5.41
C ALA A 61 3.86 6.28 -6.37
N THR A 62 5.00 6.50 -7.02
CA THR A 62 5.56 5.60 -8.04
C THR A 62 7.09 5.76 -8.10
N GLY A 63 7.80 4.74 -8.59
CA GLY A 63 9.23 4.81 -8.93
C GLY A 63 9.50 5.26 -10.37
N GLY A 64 10.72 5.73 -10.64
CA GLY A 64 11.16 6.03 -12.01
C GLY A 64 11.44 4.76 -12.82
N THR A 65 11.51 4.86 -14.15
CA THR A 65 11.71 3.71 -15.05
C THR A 65 12.88 2.81 -14.66
N LYS A 66 14.02 3.40 -14.28
CA LYS A 66 15.19 2.65 -13.83
C LYS A 66 14.90 1.83 -12.57
N GLN A 67 14.26 2.43 -11.56
CA GLN A 67 13.89 1.76 -10.32
C GLN A 67 12.86 0.65 -10.56
N THR A 68 11.92 0.88 -11.48
CA THR A 68 10.95 -0.14 -11.89
C THR A 68 11.66 -1.34 -12.53
N GLN A 69 12.66 -1.12 -13.39
CA GLN A 69 13.45 -2.22 -13.95
C GLN A 69 14.18 -3.01 -12.86
N GLU A 70 14.86 -2.32 -11.95
CA GLU A 70 15.55 -2.96 -10.82
C GLU A 70 14.58 -3.77 -9.93
N MET A 71 13.37 -3.26 -9.71
CA MET A 71 12.32 -3.95 -8.96
C MET A 71 11.82 -5.20 -9.70
N LEU A 72 11.61 -5.13 -11.02
CA LEU A 72 11.20 -6.27 -11.84
C LEU A 72 12.28 -7.36 -11.86
N ASP A 73 13.55 -6.96 -12.01
CA ASP A 73 14.69 -7.87 -12.01
C ASP A 73 14.80 -8.60 -10.65
N PHE A 74 14.66 -7.85 -9.54
CA PHE A 74 14.62 -8.41 -8.20
C PHE A 74 13.45 -9.38 -8.02
N CYS A 75 12.23 -9.00 -8.42
CA CYS A 75 11.06 -9.86 -8.30
C CYS A 75 11.21 -11.14 -9.13
N GLY A 76 11.75 -11.04 -10.35
CA GLY A 76 12.04 -12.20 -11.20
C GLY A 76 13.06 -13.15 -10.58
N ALA A 77 14.16 -12.62 -10.04
CA ALA A 77 15.21 -13.41 -9.39
C ALA A 77 14.71 -14.13 -8.12
N HIS A 78 13.81 -13.51 -7.37
CA HIS A 78 13.30 -14.01 -6.10
C HIS A 78 11.92 -14.69 -6.19
N LYS A 79 11.35 -14.82 -7.40
CA LYS A 79 10.03 -15.43 -7.64
C LYS A 79 8.90 -14.74 -6.85
N ILE A 80 8.94 -13.42 -6.80
CA ILE A 80 7.93 -12.60 -6.14
C ILE A 80 6.88 -12.22 -7.19
N TYR A 81 5.65 -12.69 -6.99
CA TYR A 81 4.54 -12.46 -7.92
C TYR A 81 3.30 -11.98 -7.15
N PRO A 82 2.45 -11.15 -7.77
CA PRO A 82 1.15 -10.84 -7.20
C PRO A 82 0.24 -12.08 -7.24
N GLU A 83 -0.62 -12.26 -6.24
CA GLU A 83 -1.76 -13.18 -6.35
C GLU A 83 -2.89 -12.48 -7.13
N VAL A 84 -3.32 -13.11 -8.22
CA VAL A 84 -4.23 -12.49 -9.19
C VAL A 84 -5.46 -13.35 -9.46
N GLU A 85 -6.57 -12.67 -9.70
CA GLU A 85 -7.77 -13.24 -10.31
C GLU A 85 -7.82 -12.78 -11.76
N VAL A 86 -7.61 -13.71 -12.70
CA VAL A 86 -7.64 -13.43 -14.14
C VAL A 86 -9.09 -13.43 -14.62
N ILE A 87 -9.50 -12.35 -15.28
CA ILE A 87 -10.89 -12.13 -15.72
C ILE A 87 -10.94 -11.72 -17.19
N PRO A 88 -12.04 -11.99 -17.90
CA PRO A 88 -12.25 -11.45 -19.23
C PRO A 88 -12.70 -9.98 -19.18
N ILE A 89 -12.52 -9.21 -20.27
CA ILE A 89 -12.90 -7.77 -20.30
C ILE A 89 -14.39 -7.54 -20.06
N GLN A 90 -15.25 -8.50 -20.44
CA GLN A 90 -16.70 -8.45 -20.24
C GLN A 90 -17.08 -8.46 -18.75
N TYR A 91 -16.19 -8.96 -17.88
CA TYR A 91 -16.39 -9.01 -16.43
C TYR A 91 -15.90 -7.74 -15.71
N ALA A 92 -15.35 -6.75 -16.42
CA ALA A 92 -14.70 -5.59 -15.81
C ALA A 92 -15.60 -4.78 -14.86
N ASN A 93 -16.89 -4.63 -15.17
CA ASN A 93 -17.82 -3.90 -14.31
C ASN A 93 -18.07 -4.65 -12.99
N GLU A 94 -18.29 -5.97 -13.04
CA GLU A 94 -18.48 -6.79 -11.84
C GLU A 94 -17.21 -6.83 -10.99
N ALA A 95 -16.03 -6.92 -11.62
CA ALA A 95 -14.75 -6.83 -10.93
C ALA A 95 -14.56 -5.47 -10.21
N LEU A 96 -15.04 -4.37 -10.79
CA LEU A 96 -14.97 -3.05 -10.16
C LEU A 96 -15.87 -2.98 -8.91
N GLU A 97 -17.09 -3.51 -8.99
CA GLU A 97 -18.00 -3.60 -7.83
C GLU A 97 -17.39 -4.46 -6.71
N ARG A 98 -16.84 -5.62 -7.06
CA ARG A 98 -16.13 -6.50 -6.13
C ARG A 98 -14.92 -5.81 -5.49
N LEU A 99 -14.13 -5.08 -6.26
CA LEU A 99 -12.99 -4.31 -5.75
C LEU A 99 -13.41 -3.27 -4.70
N ILE A 100 -14.48 -2.51 -4.95
CA ILE A 100 -15.03 -1.53 -4.01
C ILE A 100 -15.47 -2.22 -2.70
N ASN A 101 -16.08 -3.41 -2.83
CA ASN A 101 -16.52 -4.23 -1.70
C ASN A 101 -15.38 -5.03 -1.03
N LYS A 102 -14.13 -4.86 -1.49
CA LYS A 102 -12.93 -5.59 -1.02
C LYS A 102 -13.03 -7.11 -1.21
N ASP A 103 -13.81 -7.54 -2.20
CA ASP A 103 -14.04 -8.94 -2.56
C ASP A 103 -13.09 -9.39 -3.68
N VAL A 104 -11.80 -9.43 -3.36
CA VAL A 104 -10.75 -9.92 -4.27
C VAL A 104 -9.54 -10.39 -3.48
N LYS A 105 -8.86 -11.43 -3.95
CA LYS A 105 -7.58 -11.89 -3.39
C LYS A 105 -6.51 -12.03 -4.47
N TYR A 106 -5.61 -11.06 -4.68
CA TYR A 106 -5.59 -9.69 -4.14
C TYR A 106 -5.75 -8.63 -5.24
N ARG A 107 -5.66 -9.02 -6.52
CA ARG A 107 -5.74 -8.10 -7.66
C ARG A 107 -6.40 -8.75 -8.86
N PHE A 108 -7.30 -8.03 -9.53
CA PHE A 108 -7.80 -8.44 -10.84
C PHE A 108 -6.78 -8.15 -11.93
N VAL A 109 -6.64 -9.09 -12.87
CA VAL A 109 -5.87 -8.91 -14.11
C VAL A 109 -6.78 -9.28 -15.28
N ILE A 110 -6.90 -8.39 -16.26
CA ILE A 110 -7.72 -8.65 -17.43
C ILE A 110 -6.88 -9.38 -18.47
N ASP A 111 -7.35 -10.54 -18.90
CA ASP A 111 -6.77 -11.27 -20.02
C ASP A 111 -7.27 -10.68 -21.34
N ILE A 112 -6.52 -9.71 -21.88
CA ILE A 112 -6.91 -9.02 -23.10
C ILE A 112 -6.90 -9.94 -24.32
N GLU A 113 -5.91 -10.83 -24.42
CA GLU A 113 -5.72 -11.69 -25.58
C GLU A 113 -6.93 -12.63 -25.77
N ASN A 114 -7.37 -13.28 -24.70
CA ASN A 114 -8.44 -14.27 -24.76
C ASN A 114 -9.86 -13.67 -24.65
N SER A 115 -9.98 -12.35 -24.50
CA SER A 115 -11.28 -11.67 -24.31
C SER A 115 -11.85 -11.00 -25.57
N LEU A 116 -11.09 -10.92 -26.66
CA LEU A 116 -11.43 -10.16 -27.87
C LEU A 116 -12.01 -11.04 -29.00
N GLY A 117 -12.49 -12.25 -28.67
CA GLY A 117 -13.12 -13.19 -29.60
C GLY A 117 -14.55 -12.81 -30.01
#